data_AF-A0A7K4DPY1-F1
#
_entry.id   AF-A0A7K4DPY1-F1
#
_cell.length_a   1.000
_cell.length_b   1.000
_cell.length_c   1.000
_cell.angle_alpha   90.00
_cell.angle_beta   90.00
_cell.angle_gamma   90.00
#
_symmetry.space_group_name_H-M   'P 1'
#
loop_
_entity.id
_entity.type
_entity.pdbx_description
1 polymer ?
#
loop_
_entity_poly.entity_id
_entity_poly.type
_entity_poly.pdbx_seq_one_letter_code
_entity_poly.pdbx_strand_id
1 'polypeptide(L)' 'MQGKKNEQRHQQLLKEKKQLEESRPHDIEEMRRWKHSMGKILQELELYKK' A
#
# COMPACT_ATOMS: atom_id res chain seq x y z
N MET A 1 0.54 11.42 -22.82
CA MET A 1 1.04 12.02 -21.56
C MET A 1 0.53 11.25 -20.33
N GLN A 2 0.91 9.97 -20.16
CA GLN A 2 0.37 9.09 -19.10
C GLN A 2 1.33 8.82 -17.94
N GLY A 3 2.61 9.23 -18.04
CA GLY A 3 3.64 8.93 -17.02
C GLY A 3 3.44 9.65 -15.68
N LYS A 4 3.04 10.92 -15.68
CA LYS A 4 2.96 11.75 -14.45
C LYS A 4 1.89 11.28 -13.45
N LYS A 5 0.74 10.78 -13.93
CA LYS A 5 -0.33 10.28 -13.05
C LYS A 5 0.03 8.94 -12.41
N ASN A 6 0.71 8.06 -13.15
CA ASN A 6 1.18 6.78 -12.64
C ASN A 6 2.27 6.98 -11.57
N GLU A 7 3.17 7.94 -11.76
CA GLU A 7 4.21 8.25 -10.78
C GLU A 7 3.63 8.83 -9.48
N GLN A 8 2.64 9.72 -9.57
CA GLN A 8 1.93 10.24 -8.40
C GLN A 8 1.21 9.14 -7.62
N ARG A 9 0.51 8.22 -8.30
CA ARG A 9 -0.15 7.09 -7.63
C ARG A 9 0.87 6.14 -7.01
N HIS A 10 1.98 5.87 -7.68
CA HIS A 10 3.07 5.05 -7.14
C HIS A 10 3.64 5.66 -5.85
N GLN A 11 3.95 6.95 -5.83
CA GLN A 11 4.41 7.66 -4.63
C GLN A 11 3.38 7.63 -3.50
N GLN A 12 2.09 7.77 -3.85
CA GLN A 12 1.02 7.70 -2.86
C GLN A 12 0.91 6.29 -2.24
N LEU A 13 0.99 5.23 -3.04
CA LEU A 13 0.98 3.85 -2.54
C LEU A 13 2.16 3.57 -1.61
N LEU A 14 3.35 4.10 -1.90
CA LEU A 14 4.51 3.99 -1.01
C LEU A 14 4.27 4.69 0.33
N LYS A 15 3.63 5.87 0.31
CA LYS A 15 3.25 6.59 1.53
C LYS A 15 2.19 5.83 2.33
N GLU A 16 1.15 5.32 1.69
CA GLU A 16 0.09 4.52 2.31
C GLU A 16 0.66 3.23 2.93
N LYS A 17 1.58 2.55 2.23
CA LYS A 17 2.31 1.38 2.76
C LYS A 17 3.03 1.74 4.06
N LYS A 18 3.81 2.83 4.07
CA LYS A 18 4.58 3.25 5.24
C LYS A 18 3.66 3.60 6.42
N GLN A 19 2.59 4.35 6.19
CA GLN A 19 1.62 4.69 7.24
C GLN A 19 0.93 3.44 7.80
N LEU A 20 0.64 2.48 6.94
CA LEU A 20 0.06 1.22 7.37
C LEU A 20 1.08 0.41 8.18
N GLU A 21 2.36 0.37 7.80
CA GLU A 21 3.44 -0.26 8.59
C GLU A 21 3.60 0.37 9.98
N GLU A 22 3.50 1.69 10.09
CA GLU A 22 3.56 2.41 11.37
C GLU A 22 2.34 2.17 12.27
N SER A 23 1.20 1.79 11.69
CA SER A 23 -0.06 1.51 12.40
C SER A 23 -0.35 0.02 12.55
N ARG A 24 0.68 -0.83 12.48
CA ARG A 24 0.53 -2.28 12.62
C ARG A 24 -0.09 -2.64 13.99
N PRO A 25 -1.31 -3.20 14.02
CA PRO A 25 -1.98 -3.52 15.27
C PRO A 25 -1.40 -4.79 15.89
N HIS A 26 -1.65 -4.95 17.19
CA HIS A 26 -1.29 -6.14 17.96
C HIS A 26 -2.47 -7.10 18.16
N ASP A 27 -3.71 -6.59 18.06
CA ASP A 27 -4.92 -7.40 18.12
C ASP A 27 -5.07 -8.29 16.88
N ILE A 28 -5.59 -9.51 17.06
CA ILE A 28 -5.67 -10.53 16.01
C ILE A 28 -6.69 -10.16 14.92
N GLU A 29 -7.85 -9.60 15.28
CA GLU A 29 -8.84 -9.18 14.30
C GLU A 29 -8.38 -7.97 13.51
N GLU A 30 -7.78 -7.01 14.21
CA GLU A 30 -7.17 -5.84 13.58
C GLU A 30 -6.02 -6.24 12.67
N MET A 31 -5.17 -7.20 13.06
CA MET A 31 -4.10 -7.76 12.23
C MET A 31 -4.65 -8.38 10.94
N ARG A 32 -5.80 -9.05 10.99
CA ARG A 32 -6.45 -9.61 9.79
C ARG A 32 -6.85 -8.50 8.83
N ARG A 33 -7.50 -7.44 9.32
CA ARG A 33 -7.88 -6.27 8.51
C ARG A 33 -6.65 -5.55 7.97
N TRP A 34 -5.63 -5.37 8.80
CA TRP A 34 -4.36 -4.76 8.44
C TRP A 34 -3.66 -5.53 7.32
N LYS A 35 -3.56 -6.86 7.42
CA LYS A 35 -2.96 -7.72 6.40
C LYS A 35 -3.70 -7.63 5.07
N HIS A 36 -5.04 -7.56 5.11
CA HIS A 36 -5.86 -7.39 3.91
C HIS A 36 -5.58 -6.05 3.21
N SER A 37 -5.58 -4.96 3.96
CA SER A 37 -5.26 -3.62 3.44
C SER A 37 -3.84 -3.55 2.89
N MET A 38 -2.86 -4.10 3.61
CA MET A 38 -1.47 -4.17 3.17
C MET A 38 -1.32 -4.99 1.89
N GLY A 39 -2.01 -6.12 1.79
CA GLY A 39 -2.01 -6.96 0.59
C GLY A 39 -2.49 -6.22 -0.65
N LYS A 40 -3.55 -5.40 -0.54
CA LYS A 40 -4.05 -4.57 -1.65
C LYS A 40 -3.02 -3.53 -2.11
N ILE A 41 -2.38 -2.84 -1.16
CA ILE A 41 -1.35 -1.83 -1.48
C ILE A 41 -0.17 -2.50 -2.20
N LEU A 42 0.28 -3.65 -1.72
CA LEU A 42 1.38 -4.41 -2.34
C LEU A 42 1.03 -4.90 -3.75
N GLN A 43 -0.17 -5.45 -3.95
CA GLN A 43 -0.64 -5.87 -5.28
C GLN A 43 -0.67 -4.70 -6.28
N GLU A 44 -1.12 -3.52 -5.83
CA GLU A 44 -1.13 -2.34 -6.70
C GLU A 44 0.29 -1.84 -7.00
N LEU A 45 1.21 -1.89 -6.02
CA LEU A 45 2.63 -1.56 -6.21
C LEU A 45 3.33 -2.49 -7.20
N GLU A 46 2.97 -3.77 -7.27
CA GLU A 46 3.53 -4.72 -8.24
C GLU A 46 3.27 -4.30 -9.69
N LEU A 47 2.17 -3.60 -9.96
CA LEU A 47 1.86 -3.08 -11.31
C LEU A 47 2.86 -2.02 -11.80
N TYR A 48 3.63 -1.43 -10.88
CA TYR A 48 4.65 -0.41 -11.18
C TYR A 48 6.07 -0.97 -11.26
N LYS A 49 6.30 -2.26 -10.93
CA LYS A 49 7.62 -2.93 -11.04
C LYS A 49 7.98 -3.36 -12.48
N LYS A 50 7.34 -2.78 -13.49
CA LYS A 50 7.51 -3.14 -14.91
C LYS A 50 8.74 -2.50 -15.54
#